data_AF-A0A923S2L4-F1
#
_entry.id   AF-A0A923S2L4-F1
#
_cell.length_a   1.000
_cell.length_b   1.000
_cell.length_c   1.000
_cell.angle_alpha   90.00
_cell.angle_beta   90.00
_cell.angle_gamma   90.00
#
_symmetry.space_group_name_H-M   'P 1'
#
loop_
_entity.id
_entity.type
_entity.pdbx_description
1 polymer ?
#
loop_
_entity_poly.entity_id
_entity_poly.type
_entity_poly.pdbx_seq_one_letter_code
_entity_poly.pdbx_strand_id
1 'polypeptide(L)'
;MRQLPVTFTGDRDEWRRLARRDLLLNLLFTGFYTPIAKRRAGDWFLRHTQLHGTPIEVLPVAKSRWPVVVIVVLFIALRIATDIGFGPPLPVVIVTGLVLLPYLWRTTAARRVDGLRWRGVQLRFVAGWAEVYRASWPLFAIGMPWAVIAPRVAESSQGGELHFPPGLVAALVVLVAAALPLLVRLSFNYRRLLVTRTVAGPHSIEWDALFGRYLAIWATSALAFAVSVFPVVLGLRYAIFGTAAMPEGATGWQAIAVPLAGALLAVVLSAPARSWHEARMFSLLWNNVRVGEAARFSCTLDERAFVRERGRFDKYRVKAASVSLWVADAEKM
;
A
#
# COMPACT_ATOMS: atom_id res chain seq x y z
N MET A 1 10.73 26.40 -20.46
CA MET A 1 10.84 25.46 -19.32
C MET A 1 12.13 24.67 -19.46
N ARG A 2 12.99 24.67 -18.44
CA ARG A 2 14.26 23.92 -18.45
C ARG A 2 14.03 22.52 -17.89
N GLN A 3 14.57 21.52 -18.57
CA GLN A 3 14.55 20.15 -18.08
C GLN A 3 15.66 19.95 -17.05
N LEU A 4 15.28 19.61 -15.82
CA LEU A 4 16.21 19.22 -14.75
C LEU A 4 16.26 17.68 -14.70
N PRO A 5 17.46 17.08 -14.89
CA PRO A 5 17.60 15.64 -14.84
C PRO A 5 17.49 15.14 -13.39
N VAL A 6 16.81 14.01 -13.23
CA VAL A 6 16.85 13.19 -12.02
C VAL A 6 17.91 12.12 -12.22
N THR A 7 18.97 12.15 -11.42
CA THR A 7 20.09 11.21 -11.49
C THR A 7 20.09 10.30 -10.26
N PHE A 8 20.41 9.03 -10.47
CA PHE A 8 20.57 8.06 -9.40
C PHE A 8 22.04 7.69 -9.27
N THR A 9 22.62 7.88 -8.08
CA THR A 9 24.05 7.70 -7.80
C THR A 9 24.32 6.49 -6.90
N GLY A 10 23.33 5.63 -6.65
CA GLY A 10 23.46 4.51 -5.73
C GLY A 10 24.26 3.35 -6.30
N ASP A 11 25.13 2.77 -5.47
CA ASP A 11 25.87 1.56 -5.82
C ASP A 11 25.01 0.29 -5.67
N ARG A 12 25.14 -0.62 -6.63
CA ARG A 12 24.39 -1.87 -6.67
C ARG A 12 24.89 -2.86 -5.61
N ASP A 13 26.19 -2.89 -5.35
CA ASP A 13 26.77 -3.87 -4.43
C ASP A 13 26.50 -3.47 -2.99
N GLU A 14 26.54 -2.17 -2.70
CA GLU A 14 26.03 -1.61 -1.46
C GLU A 14 24.56 -1.98 -1.22
N TRP A 15 23.69 -1.76 -2.22
CA TRP A 15 22.29 -2.14 -2.12
C TRP A 15 22.09 -3.64 -1.88
N ARG A 16 22.84 -4.50 -2.59
CA ARG A 16 22.73 -5.96 -2.43
C ARG A 16 23.14 -6.42 -1.04
N ARG A 17 24.20 -5.83 -0.46
CA ARG A 17 24.60 -6.11 0.93
C ARG A 17 23.51 -5.71 1.92
N LEU A 18 22.94 -4.52 1.72
CA LEU A 18 21.85 -3.99 2.55
C LEU A 18 20.59 -4.87 2.49
N ALA A 19 20.15 -5.21 1.29
CA ALA A 19 18.96 -6.04 1.06
C ALA A 19 19.13 -7.46 1.60
N ARG A 20 20.32 -8.06 1.47
CA ARG A 20 20.61 -9.38 2.05
C ARG A 20 20.53 -9.35 3.58
N ARG A 21 21.12 -8.33 4.22
CA ARG A 21 21.03 -8.15 5.67
C ARG A 21 19.58 -8.03 6.12
N ASP A 22 18.79 -7.19 5.45
CA ASP A 22 17.40 -6.96 5.84
C ASP A 22 16.51 -8.20 5.56
N LEU A 23 16.84 -9.01 4.55
CA LEU A 23 16.20 -10.32 4.33
C LEU A 23 16.48 -11.30 5.46
N LEU A 24 17.74 -11.41 5.89
CA LEU A 24 18.13 -12.29 7.00
C LEU A 24 17.47 -11.87 8.32
N LEU A 25 17.42 -10.55 8.59
CA LEU A 25 16.71 -10.02 9.75
C LEU A 25 15.19 -10.26 9.66
N ASN A 26 14.58 -10.09 8.48
CA ASN A 26 13.18 -10.43 8.29
C ASN A 26 12.89 -11.91 8.52
N LEU A 27 13.79 -12.80 8.11
CA LEU A 27 13.65 -14.24 8.34
C LEU A 27 13.78 -14.56 9.83
N LEU A 28 14.78 -13.99 10.50
CA LEU A 28 15.02 -14.17 11.94
C LEU A 28 13.85 -13.66 12.79
N PHE A 29 13.31 -12.49 12.45
CA PHE A 29 12.18 -11.88 13.14
C PHE A 29 10.83 -12.21 12.51
N THR A 30 10.73 -13.28 11.70
CA THR A 30 9.47 -13.80 11.17
C THR A 30 8.56 -12.74 10.50
N GLY A 31 9.17 -11.72 9.88
CA GLY A 31 8.49 -10.62 9.21
C GLY A 31 8.20 -9.38 10.06
N PHE A 32 8.39 -9.40 11.39
CA PHE A 32 8.23 -8.21 12.25
C PHE A 32 9.21 -7.09 11.90
N TYR A 33 10.34 -7.43 11.28
CA TYR A 33 11.34 -6.47 10.83
C TYR A 33 10.99 -5.79 9.48
N THR A 34 9.92 -6.25 8.79
CA THR A 34 9.55 -5.78 7.44
C THR A 34 9.33 -4.26 7.36
N PRO A 35 8.67 -3.60 8.33
CA PRO A 35 8.49 -2.15 8.30
C PRO A 35 9.82 -1.39 8.36
N ILE A 36 10.78 -1.89 9.14
CA ILE A 36 12.11 -1.28 9.31
C ILE A 36 12.92 -1.45 8.02
N ALA A 37 12.94 -2.66 7.45
CA ALA A 37 13.56 -2.95 6.16
C ALA A 37 13.00 -2.04 5.04
N LYS A 38 11.67 -1.90 4.96
CA LYS A 38 11.02 -1.02 3.96
C LYS A 38 11.38 0.45 4.13
N ARG A 39 11.45 0.94 5.38
CA ARG A 39 11.86 2.31 5.65
C ARG A 39 13.32 2.54 5.23
N ARG A 40 14.22 1.66 5.64
CA ARG A 40 15.65 1.76 5.32
C ARG A 40 15.91 1.70 3.82
N ALA A 41 15.19 0.83 3.12
CA ALA A 41 15.20 0.77 1.67
C ALA A 41 14.82 2.12 1.04
N GLY A 42 13.68 2.70 1.48
CA GLY A 42 13.22 4.00 1.00
C GLY A 42 14.23 5.13 1.28
N ASP A 43 14.76 5.20 2.50
CA ASP A 43 15.75 6.21 2.90
C ASP A 43 17.04 6.09 2.07
N TRP A 44 17.49 4.86 1.80
CA TRP A 44 18.65 4.59 0.95
C TRP A 44 18.42 5.08 -0.50
N PHE A 45 17.28 4.74 -1.11
CA PHE A 45 16.98 5.21 -2.47
C PHE A 45 16.84 6.73 -2.56
N LEU A 46 16.22 7.37 -1.57
CA LEU A 46 16.06 8.83 -1.56
C LEU A 46 17.40 9.57 -1.44
N ARG A 47 18.30 9.11 -0.57
CA ARG A 47 19.63 9.71 -0.39
C ARG A 47 20.53 9.60 -1.62
N HIS A 48 20.31 8.56 -2.43
CA HIS A 48 21.04 8.33 -3.68
C HIS A 48 20.30 8.86 -4.93
N THR A 49 19.19 9.59 -4.73
CA THR A 49 18.48 10.28 -5.80
C THR A 49 18.83 11.76 -5.74
N GLN A 50 19.39 12.28 -6.83
CA GLN A 50 19.75 13.68 -6.99
C GLN A 50 18.81 14.36 -7.98
N LEU A 51 18.34 15.55 -7.62
CA LEU A 51 17.58 16.44 -8.49
C LEU A 51 18.51 17.60 -8.86
N HIS A 52 18.83 17.74 -10.15
CA HIS A 52 19.77 18.78 -10.62
C HIS A 52 21.10 18.80 -9.84
N GLY A 53 21.70 17.61 -9.64
CA GLY A 53 22.98 17.46 -8.94
C GLY A 53 22.94 17.66 -7.41
N THR A 54 21.77 18.00 -6.84
CA THR A 54 21.59 18.14 -5.39
C THR A 54 20.84 16.92 -4.83
N PRO A 55 21.37 16.23 -3.81
CA PRO A 55 20.71 15.07 -3.22
C PRO A 55 19.45 15.46 -2.46
N ILE A 56 18.48 14.55 -2.41
CA ILE A 56 17.33 14.68 -1.51
C ILE A 56 17.79 14.33 -0.10
N GLU A 57 17.65 15.27 0.82
CA GLU A 57 18.04 15.09 2.21
C GLU A 57 16.88 14.46 3.00
N VAL A 58 17.17 13.35 3.67
CA VAL A 58 16.24 12.69 4.58
C VAL A 58 16.62 13.07 6.01
N LEU A 59 15.88 14.02 6.58
CA LEU A 59 16.10 14.51 7.93
C LEU A 59 15.50 13.56 8.98
N PRO A 60 16.19 13.36 10.12
CA PRO A 60 15.60 12.66 11.25
C PRO A 60 14.50 13.54 11.85
N VAL A 61 13.24 13.28 11.50
CA VAL A 61 12.11 13.96 12.12
C VAL A 61 11.93 13.43 13.54
N ALA A 62 12.32 14.22 14.53
CA ALA A 62 12.04 13.98 15.95
C ALA A 62 10.54 14.17 16.20
N LYS A 63 9.74 13.13 15.96
CA LYS A 63 8.30 13.13 16.27
C LYS A 63 7.88 11.82 16.91
N SER A 64 6.93 11.93 17.85
CA SER A 64 6.62 10.92 18.84
C SER A 64 6.26 9.54 18.28
N ARG A 65 6.73 8.48 18.95
CA ARG A 65 6.35 7.07 18.73
C ARG A 65 4.92 6.74 19.22
N TRP A 66 4.20 7.70 19.78
CA TRP A 66 2.85 7.58 20.36
C TRP A 66 1.87 6.73 19.54
N PRO A 67 1.70 6.89 18.22
CA PRO A 67 0.77 6.07 17.43
C PRO A 67 1.02 4.57 17.52
N VAL A 68 2.29 4.14 17.56
CA VAL A 68 2.63 2.71 17.70
C VAL A 68 2.35 2.25 19.13
N VAL A 69 2.75 3.05 20.11
CA VAL A 69 2.52 2.76 21.53
C VAL A 69 1.02 2.64 21.83
N VAL A 70 0.20 3.54 21.31
CA VAL A 70 -1.27 3.53 21.49
C VAL A 70 -1.86 2.23 20.94
N ILE A 71 -1.45 1.76 19.76
CA ILE A 71 -1.96 0.48 19.22
C ILE A 71 -1.55 -0.69 20.11
N VAL A 72 -0.28 -0.74 20.52
CA VAL A 72 0.23 -1.84 21.35
C VAL A 72 -0.47 -1.87 22.71
N VAL A 73 -0.57 -0.71 23.36
CA VAL A 73 -1.27 -0.57 24.66
C VAL A 73 -2.74 -0.92 24.50
N LEU A 74 -3.41 -0.43 23.45
CA LEU A 74 -4.81 -0.77 23.19
C LEU A 74 -5.00 -2.27 22.95
N PHE A 75 -4.11 -2.91 22.18
CA PHE A 75 -4.17 -4.34 21.92
C PHE A 75 -3.97 -5.16 23.21
N ILE A 76 -2.98 -4.81 24.03
CA ILE A 76 -2.74 -5.44 25.32
C ILE A 76 -3.95 -5.24 26.25
N ALA A 77 -4.47 -4.01 26.34
CA ALA A 77 -5.63 -3.70 27.16
C ALA A 77 -6.88 -4.48 26.71
N LEU A 78 -7.12 -4.57 25.39
CA LEU A 78 -8.21 -5.37 24.83
C LEU A 78 -8.05 -6.85 25.18
N ARG A 79 -6.84 -7.39 25.06
CA ARG A 79 -6.57 -8.81 25.37
C ARG A 79 -6.77 -9.11 26.85
N ILE A 80 -6.23 -8.27 27.73
CA ILE A 80 -6.41 -8.39 29.18
C ILE A 80 -7.89 -8.27 29.55
N ALA A 81 -8.60 -7.28 28.99
CA ALA A 81 -10.02 -7.10 29.23
C ALA A 81 -10.82 -8.35 28.83
N THR A 82 -10.55 -8.94 27.66
CA THR A 82 -11.21 -10.17 27.23
C THR A 82 -10.89 -11.36 28.13
N ASP A 83 -9.64 -11.50 28.57
CA ASP A 83 -9.22 -12.65 29.39
C ASP A 83 -9.81 -12.58 30.82
N ILE A 84 -10.14 -11.38 31.33
CA ILE A 84 -10.79 -11.17 32.63
C ILE A 84 -12.34 -11.16 32.50
N GLY A 85 -12.89 -11.29 31.29
CA GLY A 85 -14.33 -11.28 31.04
C GLY A 85 -14.98 -9.88 30.97
N PHE A 86 -14.19 -8.81 31.00
CA PHE A 86 -14.63 -7.42 30.80
C PHE A 86 -14.32 -6.91 29.38
N GLY A 87 -14.21 -7.82 28.42
CA GLY A 87 -13.90 -7.48 27.03
C GLY A 87 -14.97 -6.57 26.43
N PRO A 88 -14.60 -5.46 25.77
CA PRO A 88 -15.60 -4.63 25.09
C PRO A 88 -16.27 -5.45 23.98
N PRO A 89 -17.55 -5.17 23.68
CA PRO A 89 -18.27 -5.91 22.66
C PRO A 89 -17.59 -5.71 21.29
N LEU A 90 -17.57 -6.76 20.46
CA LEU A 90 -16.88 -6.77 19.17
C LEU A 90 -17.17 -5.54 18.26
N PRO A 91 -18.42 -5.02 18.18
CA PRO A 91 -18.70 -3.80 17.41
C PRO A 91 -17.89 -2.59 17.87
N VAL A 92 -17.66 -2.43 19.18
CA VAL A 92 -16.86 -1.34 19.74
C VAL A 92 -15.40 -1.47 19.30
N VAL A 93 -14.86 -2.68 19.29
CA VAL A 93 -13.49 -2.94 18.80
C VAL A 93 -13.37 -2.58 17.31
N ILE A 94 -14.34 -3.00 16.49
CA ILE A 94 -14.36 -2.70 15.05
C ILE A 94 -14.43 -1.19 14.81
N VAL A 95 -15.38 -0.49 15.44
CA VAL A 95 -15.54 0.97 15.29
C VAL A 95 -14.29 1.72 15.76
N THR A 96 -13.69 1.29 16.88
CA THR A 96 -12.44 1.88 17.38
C THR A 96 -11.32 1.72 16.36
N GLY A 97 -11.16 0.54 15.76
CA GLY A 97 -10.20 0.30 14.69
C GLY A 97 -10.43 1.20 13.46
N LEU A 98 -11.69 1.36 13.03
CA LEU A 98 -12.06 2.21 11.90
C LEU A 98 -11.74 3.69 12.14
N VAL A 99 -11.88 4.18 13.37
CA VAL A 99 -11.55 5.56 13.75
C VAL A 99 -10.03 5.76 13.89
N LEU A 100 -9.30 4.76 14.37
CA LEU A 100 -7.84 4.83 14.55
C LEU A 100 -7.07 4.74 13.23
N LEU A 101 -7.52 3.95 12.26
CA LEU A 101 -6.82 3.76 10.99
C LEU A 101 -6.51 5.08 10.24
N PRO A 102 -7.47 6.01 10.05
CA PRO A 102 -7.20 7.33 9.47
C PRO A 102 -6.18 8.15 10.28
N TYR A 103 -6.25 8.05 11.61
CA TYR A 103 -5.30 8.72 12.50
C TYR A 103 -3.86 8.21 12.30
N LEU A 104 -3.69 6.90 12.25
CA LEU A 104 -2.40 6.26 11.99
C LEU A 104 -1.87 6.61 10.60
N TRP A 105 -2.75 6.62 9.59
CA TRP A 105 -2.36 7.00 8.24
C TRP A 105 -1.84 8.44 8.19
N ARG A 106 -2.55 9.41 8.78
CA ARG A 106 -2.12 10.82 8.76
C ARG A 106 -0.79 11.01 9.48
N THR A 107 -0.63 10.41 10.66
CA THR A 107 0.62 10.56 11.44
C THR A 107 1.82 9.96 10.72
N THR A 108 1.65 8.83 10.04
CA THR A 108 2.72 8.22 9.22
C THR A 108 2.98 8.99 7.94
N ALA A 109 1.95 9.49 7.26
CA ALA A 109 2.05 10.34 6.08
C ALA A 109 2.83 11.63 6.39
N ALA A 110 2.46 12.33 7.46
CA ALA A 110 3.14 13.55 7.89
C ALA A 110 4.62 13.30 8.15
N ARG A 111 4.97 12.24 8.88
CA ARG A 111 6.39 11.90 9.14
C ARG A 111 7.18 11.65 7.86
N ARG A 112 6.58 10.98 6.89
CA ARG A 112 7.26 10.64 5.63
C ARG A 112 7.55 11.89 4.82
N VAL A 113 6.60 12.82 4.74
CA VAL A 113 6.74 14.05 3.94
C VAL A 113 7.60 15.07 4.67
N ASP A 114 7.35 15.31 5.96
CA ASP A 114 8.08 16.29 6.77
C ASP A 114 9.59 15.97 6.87
N GLY A 115 9.99 14.73 6.63
CA GLY A 115 11.40 14.33 6.63
C GLY A 115 12.15 14.62 5.35
N LEU A 116 11.47 15.09 4.30
CA LEU A 116 12.07 15.36 3.01
C LEU A 116 12.48 16.83 2.90
N ARG A 117 13.75 17.07 2.63
CA ARG A 117 14.29 18.39 2.34
C ARG A 117 15.05 18.36 1.01
N TRP A 118 14.89 19.41 0.22
CA TRP A 118 15.61 19.58 -1.04
C TRP A 118 16.01 21.05 -1.20
N ARG A 119 17.31 21.32 -1.45
CA ARG A 119 17.89 22.68 -1.55
C ARG A 119 17.49 23.62 -0.40
N GLY A 120 17.40 23.08 0.83
CA GLY A 120 16.96 23.85 2.00
C GLY A 120 15.45 23.97 2.17
N VAL A 121 14.65 23.67 1.15
CA VAL A 121 13.18 23.66 1.21
C VAL A 121 12.69 22.34 1.80
N GLN A 122 12.02 22.41 2.94
CA GLN A 122 11.39 21.25 3.58
C GLN A 122 9.97 21.06 3.04
N LEU A 123 9.63 19.83 2.69
CA LEU A 123 8.25 19.47 2.37
C LEU A 123 7.45 19.35 3.66
N ARG A 124 6.24 19.90 3.70
CA ARG A 124 5.36 19.81 4.88
C ARG A 124 4.00 19.28 4.50
N PHE A 125 3.49 18.35 5.29
CA PHE A 125 2.14 17.84 5.13
C PHE A 125 1.15 18.60 6.03
N VAL A 126 0.23 19.34 5.42
CA VAL A 126 -0.64 20.32 6.13
C VAL A 126 -2.14 20.00 6.07
N ALA A 127 -2.52 18.75 5.73
CA ALA A 127 -3.94 18.37 5.67
C ALA A 127 -4.68 18.68 6.97
N GLY A 128 -6.00 18.88 6.95
CA GLY A 128 -6.83 18.94 8.17
C GLY A 128 -7.24 17.55 8.68
N TRP A 129 -7.65 17.40 9.95
CA TRP A 129 -8.24 16.14 10.44
C TRP A 129 -9.56 15.81 9.73
N ALA A 130 -10.42 16.82 9.56
CA ALA A 130 -11.69 16.67 8.85
C ALA A 130 -11.49 16.14 7.42
N GLU A 131 -10.42 16.58 6.74
CA GLU A 131 -10.11 16.14 5.37
C GLU A 131 -9.67 14.68 5.32
N VAL A 132 -8.88 14.25 6.31
CA VAL A 132 -8.44 12.86 6.42
C VAL A 132 -9.65 11.96 6.64
N TYR A 133 -10.51 12.28 7.62
CA TYR A 133 -11.70 11.48 7.90
C TYR A 133 -12.70 11.49 6.73
N ARG A 134 -12.85 12.62 6.04
CA ARG A 134 -13.65 12.70 4.80
C ARG A 134 -13.05 11.85 3.69
N ALA A 135 -11.73 11.82 3.53
CA ALA A 135 -11.05 10.96 2.56
C ALA A 135 -11.19 9.46 2.90
N SER A 136 -11.35 9.13 4.18
CA SER A 136 -11.54 7.78 4.70
C SER A 136 -12.96 7.23 4.60
N TRP A 137 -13.92 7.94 4.02
CA TRP A 137 -15.30 7.44 3.90
C TRP A 137 -15.44 5.99 3.35
N PRO A 138 -14.64 5.51 2.36
CA PRO A 138 -14.78 4.14 1.87
C PRO A 138 -14.40 3.10 2.92
N LEU A 139 -13.49 3.44 3.84
CA LEU A 139 -13.15 2.58 4.97
C LEU A 139 -14.36 2.37 5.88
N PHE A 140 -15.08 3.45 6.20
CA PHE A 140 -16.30 3.37 7.01
C PHE A 140 -17.43 2.64 6.28
N ALA A 141 -17.57 2.86 4.97
CA ALA A 141 -18.57 2.18 4.14
C ALA A 141 -18.37 0.66 4.12
N ILE A 142 -17.12 0.18 4.07
CA ILE A 142 -16.80 -1.26 4.16
C ILE A 142 -16.93 -1.76 5.60
N GLY A 143 -16.38 -1.01 6.56
CA GLY A 143 -16.17 -1.50 7.92
C GLY A 143 -17.39 -1.44 8.84
N MET A 144 -18.24 -0.41 8.73
CA MET A 144 -19.41 -0.26 9.59
C MET A 144 -20.41 -1.42 9.46
N PRO A 145 -20.72 -1.92 8.24
CA PRO A 145 -21.55 -3.11 8.10
C PRO A 145 -21.02 -4.31 8.88
N TRP A 146 -19.71 -4.52 8.94
CA TRP A 146 -19.10 -5.61 9.72
C TRP A 146 -19.35 -5.46 11.22
N ALA A 147 -19.40 -4.24 11.76
CA ALA A 147 -19.74 -4.02 13.16
C ALA A 147 -21.18 -4.47 13.50
N VAL A 148 -22.09 -4.46 12.52
CA VAL A 148 -23.48 -4.92 12.68
C VAL A 148 -23.61 -6.43 12.45
N ILE A 149 -22.85 -6.97 11.50
CA ILE A 149 -22.99 -8.37 11.06
C ILE A 149 -22.22 -9.33 11.95
N ALA A 150 -21.01 -8.96 12.40
CA ALA A 150 -20.15 -9.88 13.13
C ALA A 150 -20.78 -10.47 14.41
N PRO A 151 -21.54 -9.70 15.23
CA PRO A 151 -22.25 -10.26 16.38
C PRO A 151 -23.29 -11.31 15.99
N ARG A 152 -24.08 -11.07 14.94
CA ARG A 152 -25.11 -12.01 14.46
C ARG A 152 -24.52 -13.32 13.95
N VAL A 153 -23.37 -13.21 13.27
CA VAL A 153 -22.61 -14.39 12.84
C VAL A 153 -22.09 -15.16 14.06
N ALA A 154 -21.58 -14.47 15.08
CA ALA A 154 -21.10 -15.10 16.32
C ALA A 154 -22.24 -15.79 17.10
N GLU A 155 -23.43 -15.19 17.17
CA GLU A 155 -24.62 -15.81 17.77
C GLU A 155 -25.01 -17.09 17.03
N SER A 156 -24.96 -17.09 15.70
CA SER A 156 -25.31 -18.29 14.92
C SER A 156 -24.37 -19.47 15.16
N SER A 157 -23.08 -19.20 15.38
CA SER A 157 -22.10 -20.26 15.70
C SER A 157 -22.35 -20.91 17.06
N GLN A 158 -23.18 -20.30 17.91
CA GLN A 158 -23.56 -20.81 19.22
C GLN A 158 -24.94 -21.49 19.21
N GLY A 159 -25.49 -21.78 18.03
CA GLY A 159 -26.77 -22.48 17.86
C GLY A 159 -27.98 -21.56 17.61
N GLY A 160 -27.75 -20.26 17.43
CA GLY A 160 -28.79 -19.35 16.96
C GLY A 160 -29.12 -19.55 15.48
N GLU A 161 -30.40 -19.46 15.10
CA GLU A 161 -30.78 -19.49 13.68
C GLU A 161 -30.39 -18.18 13.00
N LEU A 162 -29.55 -18.28 11.95
CA LEU A 162 -29.06 -17.13 11.20
C LEU A 162 -30.12 -16.61 10.21
N HIS A 163 -31.07 -15.83 10.71
CA HIS A 163 -32.08 -15.19 9.87
C HIS A 163 -31.64 -13.78 9.45
N PHE A 164 -31.21 -13.64 8.20
CA PHE A 164 -31.03 -12.33 7.59
C PHE A 164 -32.24 -11.99 6.70
N PRO A 165 -32.80 -10.77 6.81
CA PRO A 165 -33.79 -10.33 5.85
C PRO A 165 -33.16 -10.31 4.45
N PRO A 166 -33.88 -10.74 3.39
CA PRO A 166 -33.31 -10.90 2.05
C PRO A 166 -32.69 -9.60 1.50
N GLY A 167 -33.23 -8.43 1.88
CA GLY A 167 -32.64 -7.14 1.55
C GLY A 167 -31.25 -6.92 2.14
N LEU A 168 -30.97 -7.43 3.34
CA LEU A 168 -29.65 -7.35 3.97
C LEU A 168 -28.65 -8.29 3.28
N VAL A 169 -29.10 -9.49 2.87
CA VAL A 169 -28.25 -10.42 2.09
C VAL A 169 -27.88 -9.80 0.75
N ALA A 170 -28.84 -9.22 0.02
CA ALA A 170 -28.55 -8.52 -1.23
C ALA A 170 -27.58 -7.34 -1.03
N ALA A 171 -27.79 -6.53 0.01
CA ALA A 171 -26.88 -5.43 0.36
C ALA A 171 -25.46 -5.93 0.70
N LEU A 172 -25.35 -7.09 1.35
CA LEU A 172 -24.07 -7.71 1.66
C LEU A 172 -23.32 -8.20 0.42
N VAL A 173 -24.02 -8.87 -0.49
CA VAL A 173 -23.45 -9.31 -1.77
C VAL A 173 -22.93 -8.10 -2.55
N VAL A 174 -23.72 -7.03 -2.61
CA VAL A 174 -23.30 -5.76 -3.24
C VAL A 174 -22.09 -5.15 -2.52
N LEU A 175 -22.06 -5.16 -1.19
CA LEU A 175 -20.94 -4.64 -0.41
C LEU A 175 -19.65 -5.44 -0.64
N VAL A 176 -19.74 -6.77 -0.69
CA VAL A 176 -18.60 -7.65 -0.98
C VAL A 176 -18.10 -7.42 -2.40
N ALA A 177 -18.99 -7.30 -3.39
CA ALA A 177 -18.62 -6.95 -4.76
C ALA A 177 -18.01 -5.54 -4.86
N ALA A 178 -18.48 -4.59 -4.05
CA ALA A 178 -17.99 -3.22 -4.00
C ALA A 178 -16.74 -3.04 -3.12
N ALA A 179 -16.34 -4.03 -2.33
CA ALA A 179 -15.23 -3.90 -1.38
C ALA A 179 -13.92 -3.53 -2.09
N LEU A 180 -13.59 -4.24 -3.18
CA LEU A 180 -12.38 -3.98 -3.94
C LEU A 180 -12.35 -2.56 -4.56
N PRO A 181 -13.36 -2.09 -5.31
CA PRO A 181 -13.37 -0.72 -5.83
C PRO A 181 -13.39 0.34 -4.71
N LEU A 182 -14.02 0.07 -3.56
CA LEU A 182 -13.98 0.97 -2.40
C LEU A 182 -12.57 1.04 -1.76
N LEU A 183 -11.84 -0.07 -1.69
CA LEU A 183 -10.44 -0.08 -1.25
C LEU A 183 -9.54 0.68 -2.24
N VAL A 184 -9.77 0.51 -3.54
CA VAL A 184 -9.08 1.29 -4.59
C VAL A 184 -9.40 2.78 -4.44
N ARG A 185 -10.65 3.14 -4.15
CA ARG A 185 -11.08 4.52 -3.89
C ARG A 185 -10.42 5.11 -2.65
N LEU A 186 -10.33 4.35 -1.55
CA LEU A 186 -9.62 4.76 -0.34
C LEU A 186 -8.14 5.07 -0.66
N SER A 187 -7.48 4.16 -1.38
CA SER A 187 -6.09 4.32 -1.80
C SER A 187 -5.88 5.54 -2.67
N PHE A 188 -6.81 5.81 -3.62
CA PHE A 188 -6.80 7.02 -4.43
C PHE A 188 -6.96 8.29 -3.58
N ASN A 189 -7.94 8.32 -2.68
CA ASN A 189 -8.19 9.48 -1.80
C ASN A 189 -6.97 9.81 -0.95
N TYR A 190 -6.32 8.81 -0.37
CA TYR A 190 -5.09 8.99 0.41
C TYR A 190 -3.91 9.47 -0.42
N ARG A 191 -3.70 8.92 -1.63
CA ARG A 191 -2.64 9.40 -2.53
C ARG A 191 -2.88 10.84 -2.98
N ARG A 192 -4.12 11.16 -3.35
CA ARG A 192 -4.53 12.53 -3.69
C ARG A 192 -4.26 13.47 -2.53
N LEU A 193 -4.76 13.15 -1.35
CA LEU A 193 -4.60 13.97 -0.15
C LEU A 193 -3.12 14.16 0.20
N LEU A 194 -2.31 13.09 0.12
CA LEU A 194 -0.88 13.14 0.37
C LEU A 194 -0.19 14.16 -0.55
N VAL A 195 -0.49 14.14 -1.85
CA VAL A 195 0.12 15.06 -2.82
C VAL A 195 -0.45 16.48 -2.65
N THR A 196 -1.78 16.64 -2.67
CA THR A 196 -2.43 17.97 -2.69
C THR A 196 -2.28 18.76 -1.40
N ARG A 197 -2.01 18.09 -0.28
CA ARG A 197 -1.75 18.73 1.02
C ARG A 197 -0.27 18.70 1.41
N THR A 198 0.61 18.37 0.47
CA THR A 198 2.05 18.63 0.62
C THR A 198 2.37 20.01 0.07
N VAL A 199 3.09 20.80 0.84
CA VAL A 199 3.57 22.13 0.47
C VAL A 199 5.10 22.10 0.40
N ALA A 200 5.65 22.68 -0.65
CA ALA A 200 7.09 22.88 -0.84
C ALA A 200 7.38 24.38 -0.74
N GLY A 201 7.82 24.85 0.43
CA GLY A 201 8.01 26.28 0.67
C GLY A 201 6.67 27.04 0.56
N PRO A 202 6.53 28.02 -0.35
CA PRO A 202 5.27 28.75 -0.57
C PRO A 202 4.32 28.04 -1.55
N HIS A 203 4.76 27.02 -2.27
CA HIS A 203 3.98 26.41 -3.36
C HIS A 203 3.26 25.14 -2.93
N SER A 204 1.96 25.06 -3.23
CA SER A 204 1.17 23.83 -3.12
C SER A 204 1.45 22.91 -4.30
N ILE A 205 1.48 21.61 -4.02
CA ILE A 205 1.56 20.58 -5.05
C ILE A 205 0.15 20.20 -5.50
N GLU A 206 -0.08 20.15 -6.80
CA GLU A 206 -1.33 19.76 -7.43
C GLU A 206 -1.23 18.35 -8.03
N TRP A 207 -2.37 17.65 -8.08
CA TRP A 207 -2.45 16.33 -8.67
C TRP A 207 -3.70 16.15 -9.52
N ASP A 208 -3.50 16.04 -10.83
CA ASP A 208 -4.57 16.05 -11.85
C ASP A 208 -4.99 14.65 -12.32
N ALA A 209 -4.59 13.60 -11.60
CA ALA A 209 -4.91 12.24 -12.02
C ALA A 209 -6.39 11.91 -11.86
N LEU A 210 -7.00 11.41 -12.94
CA LEU A 210 -8.40 10.96 -12.94
C LEU A 210 -8.55 9.62 -12.22
N PHE A 211 -9.60 9.50 -11.39
CA PHE A 211 -9.93 8.25 -10.70
C PHE A 211 -10.21 7.10 -11.68
N GLY A 212 -10.84 7.36 -12.83
CA GLY A 212 -11.12 6.33 -13.84
C GLY A 212 -9.85 5.65 -14.36
N ARG A 213 -8.80 6.42 -14.64
CA ARG A 213 -7.49 5.87 -15.06
C ARG A 213 -6.84 5.07 -13.94
N TYR A 214 -6.96 5.56 -12.71
CA TYR A 214 -6.45 4.87 -11.52
C TYR A 214 -7.16 3.52 -11.31
N LEU A 215 -8.49 3.50 -11.38
CA LEU A 215 -9.30 2.29 -11.26
C LEU A 215 -9.03 1.31 -12.39
N ALA A 216 -8.89 1.79 -13.64
CA ALA A 216 -8.57 0.96 -14.78
C ALA A 216 -7.26 0.18 -14.56
N ILE A 217 -6.21 0.83 -14.04
CA ILE A 217 -4.93 0.15 -13.74
C ILE A 217 -5.11 -0.91 -12.66
N TRP A 218 -5.89 -0.64 -11.61
CA TRP A 218 -6.19 -1.64 -10.59
C TRP A 218 -7.00 -2.81 -11.13
N ALA A 219 -8.02 -2.54 -11.96
CA ALA A 219 -8.85 -3.56 -12.58
C ALA A 219 -8.05 -4.45 -13.53
N THR A 220 -7.18 -3.87 -14.37
CA THR A 220 -6.31 -4.65 -15.27
C THR A 220 -5.28 -5.45 -14.49
N SER A 221 -4.71 -4.92 -13.41
CA SER A 221 -3.81 -5.68 -12.54
C SER A 221 -4.52 -6.83 -11.83
N ALA A 222 -5.74 -6.60 -11.33
CA ALA A 222 -6.55 -7.63 -10.69
C ALA A 222 -6.95 -8.73 -11.66
N LEU A 223 -7.34 -8.36 -12.89
CA LEU A 223 -7.64 -9.31 -13.96
C LEU A 223 -6.39 -10.11 -14.36
N ALA A 224 -5.25 -9.45 -14.56
CA ALA A 224 -4.00 -10.12 -14.88
C ALA A 224 -3.57 -11.10 -13.78
N PHE A 225 -3.75 -10.72 -12.50
CA PHE A 225 -3.53 -11.60 -11.36
C PHE A 225 -4.49 -12.81 -11.38
N ALA A 226 -5.80 -12.57 -11.58
CA ALA A 226 -6.78 -13.64 -11.64
C ALA A 226 -6.46 -14.62 -12.77
N VAL A 227 -6.15 -14.12 -13.97
CA VAL A 227 -5.80 -14.95 -15.14
C VAL A 227 -4.49 -15.71 -14.94
N SER A 228 -3.49 -15.14 -14.27
CA SER A 228 -2.19 -15.82 -14.09
C SER A 228 -2.16 -16.81 -12.92
N VAL A 229 -2.88 -16.52 -11.84
CA VAL A 229 -2.82 -17.32 -10.60
C VAL A 229 -3.94 -18.35 -10.54
N PHE A 230 -5.17 -17.96 -10.88
CA PHE A 230 -6.36 -18.79 -10.63
C PHE A 230 -6.32 -20.13 -11.38
N PRO A 231 -5.98 -20.19 -12.69
CA PRO A 231 -5.92 -21.46 -13.42
C PRO A 231 -4.85 -22.40 -12.88
N VAL A 232 -3.70 -21.86 -12.46
CA VAL A 232 -2.59 -22.68 -11.94
C VAL A 232 -2.92 -23.24 -10.56
N VAL A 233 -3.51 -22.42 -9.68
CA VAL A 233 -3.93 -22.88 -8.35
C VAL A 233 -5.07 -23.89 -8.45
N LEU A 234 -6.05 -23.66 -9.34
CA LEU A 234 -7.13 -24.63 -9.58
C LEU A 234 -6.62 -25.92 -10.22
N GLY A 235 -5.72 -25.84 -11.20
CA GLY A 235 -5.12 -27.01 -11.83
C GLY A 235 -4.29 -27.84 -10.85
N LEU A 236 -3.51 -27.18 -9.98
CA LEU A 236 -2.79 -27.86 -8.91
C LEU A 236 -3.73 -28.57 -7.93
N ARG A 237 -4.83 -27.91 -7.54
CA ARG A 237 -5.85 -28.52 -6.68
C ARG A 237 -6.50 -29.74 -7.34
N TYR A 238 -6.89 -29.61 -8.60
CA TYR A 238 -7.48 -30.71 -9.37
C TYR A 238 -6.51 -31.88 -9.51
N ALA A 239 -5.22 -31.62 -9.77
CA ALA A 239 -4.21 -32.66 -9.89
C ALA A 239 -3.96 -33.43 -8.57
N ILE A 240 -4.07 -32.76 -7.42
CA ILE A 240 -3.81 -33.38 -6.11
C ILE A 240 -5.05 -34.05 -5.54
N PHE A 241 -6.22 -33.43 -5.67
CA PHE A 241 -7.46 -33.86 -5.00
C PHE A 241 -8.51 -34.43 -5.95
N GLY A 242 -8.26 -34.45 -7.26
CA GLY A 242 -9.26 -34.81 -8.28
C GLY A 242 -10.44 -33.83 -8.36
N THR A 243 -10.41 -32.74 -7.61
CA THR A 243 -11.49 -31.77 -7.47
C THR A 243 -10.96 -30.34 -7.39
N ALA A 244 -11.74 -29.38 -7.88
CA ALA A 244 -11.43 -27.94 -7.75
C ALA A 244 -11.79 -27.38 -6.36
N ALA A 245 -12.70 -28.06 -5.65
CA ALA A 245 -13.10 -27.75 -4.28
C ALA A 245 -12.08 -28.34 -3.28
N MET A 246 -12.04 -27.77 -2.07
CA MET A 246 -11.27 -28.37 -0.99
C MET A 246 -12.05 -29.58 -0.47
N PRO A 247 -11.47 -30.79 -0.42
CA PRO A 247 -12.18 -31.96 0.10
C PRO A 247 -12.57 -31.73 1.56
N GLU A 248 -13.83 -32.00 1.90
CA GLU A 248 -14.26 -32.07 3.30
C GLU A 248 -13.49 -33.23 3.95
N GLY A 249 -12.63 -32.93 4.93
CA GLY A 249 -11.79 -33.92 5.60
C GLY A 249 -10.34 -34.00 5.12
N ALA A 250 -9.80 -33.00 4.41
CA ALA A 250 -8.36 -32.88 4.18
C ALA A 250 -7.61 -32.91 5.53
N THR A 251 -6.99 -34.06 5.85
CA THR A 251 -6.31 -34.32 7.12
C THR A 251 -4.81 -34.52 6.89
N GLY A 252 -3.99 -34.17 7.89
CA GLY A 252 -2.54 -34.30 7.83
C GLY A 252 -1.82 -33.21 7.03
N TRP A 253 -0.66 -33.53 6.45
CA TRP A 253 0.27 -32.56 5.84
C TRP A 253 -0.30 -31.85 4.60
N GLN A 254 -1.25 -32.48 3.90
CA GLN A 254 -1.87 -31.95 2.66
C GLN A 254 -2.71 -30.69 2.93
N ALA A 255 -3.37 -30.61 4.09
CA ALA A 255 -4.17 -29.44 4.50
C ALA A 255 -3.33 -28.17 4.66
N ILE A 256 -2.01 -28.32 4.84
CA ILE A 256 -1.07 -27.20 4.99
C ILE A 256 -0.24 -27.02 3.71
N ALA A 257 0.29 -28.11 3.14
CA ALA A 257 1.20 -28.04 2.01
C ALA A 257 0.53 -27.48 0.74
N VAL A 258 -0.71 -27.84 0.45
CA VAL A 258 -1.41 -27.37 -0.76
C VAL A 258 -1.72 -25.86 -0.71
N PRO A 259 -2.33 -25.30 0.36
CA PRO A 259 -2.53 -23.86 0.43
C PRO A 259 -1.21 -23.10 0.51
N LEU A 260 -0.18 -23.64 1.17
CA LEU A 260 1.14 -23.03 1.20
C LEU A 260 1.78 -22.98 -0.20
N ALA A 261 1.79 -24.10 -0.92
CA ALA A 261 2.29 -24.19 -2.29
C ALA A 261 1.50 -23.26 -3.23
N GLY A 262 0.18 -23.25 -3.11
CA GLY A 262 -0.70 -22.33 -3.84
C GLY A 262 -0.38 -20.86 -3.55
N ALA A 263 -0.14 -20.49 -2.30
CA ALA A 263 0.24 -19.14 -1.90
C ALA A 263 1.63 -18.75 -2.45
N LEU A 264 2.61 -19.65 -2.37
CA LEU A 264 3.95 -19.42 -2.92
C LEU A 264 3.90 -19.25 -4.45
N LEU A 265 3.17 -20.11 -5.15
CA LEU A 265 2.94 -19.99 -6.59
C LEU A 265 2.21 -18.68 -6.92
N ALA A 266 1.20 -18.29 -6.16
CA ALA A 266 0.51 -17.02 -6.35
C ALA A 266 1.47 -15.83 -6.24
N VAL A 267 2.43 -15.86 -5.30
CA VAL A 267 3.46 -14.82 -5.19
C VAL A 267 4.35 -14.79 -6.42
N VAL A 268 4.81 -15.93 -6.93
CA VAL A 268 5.68 -16.01 -8.10
C VAL A 268 4.94 -15.61 -9.39
N LEU A 269 3.78 -16.20 -9.64
CA LEU A 269 2.95 -15.98 -10.84
C LEU A 269 2.35 -14.57 -10.90
N SER A 270 2.19 -13.91 -9.76
CA SER A 270 1.76 -12.50 -9.71
C SER A 270 2.90 -11.50 -9.90
N ALA A 271 4.16 -11.93 -9.97
CA ALA A 271 5.29 -11.01 -10.08
C ALA A 271 5.20 -10.08 -11.31
N PRO A 272 4.81 -10.55 -12.52
CA PRO A 272 4.65 -9.68 -13.69
C PRO A 272 3.47 -8.71 -13.54
N ALA A 273 2.35 -9.15 -12.99
CA ALA A 273 1.18 -8.29 -12.76
C ALA A 273 1.51 -7.18 -11.75
N ARG A 274 2.24 -7.52 -10.68
CA ARG A 274 2.69 -6.56 -9.66
C ARG A 274 3.71 -5.56 -10.22
N SER A 275 4.68 -6.01 -11.01
CA SER A 275 5.68 -5.10 -11.61
C SER A 275 5.06 -4.15 -12.62
N TRP A 276 4.12 -4.63 -13.44
CA TRP A 276 3.35 -3.78 -14.34
C TRP A 276 2.51 -2.74 -13.58
N HIS A 277 1.82 -3.17 -12.51
CA HIS A 277 1.05 -2.28 -11.65
C HIS A 277 1.91 -1.16 -11.07
N GLU A 278 3.08 -1.50 -10.52
CA GLU A 278 4.00 -0.53 -9.93
C GLU A 278 4.51 0.49 -10.96
N ALA A 279 4.91 0.04 -12.16
CA ALA A 279 5.37 0.91 -13.23
C ALA A 279 4.28 1.89 -13.69
N ARG A 280 3.06 1.38 -13.92
CA ARG A 280 1.94 2.19 -14.40
C ARG A 280 1.44 3.16 -13.33
N MET A 281 1.42 2.75 -12.06
CA MET A 281 1.14 3.64 -10.92
C MET A 281 2.20 4.74 -10.77
N PHE A 282 3.48 4.39 -10.94
CA PHE A 282 4.57 5.36 -10.88
C PHE A 282 4.45 6.41 -11.99
N SER A 283 4.23 5.96 -13.23
CA SER A 283 3.99 6.85 -14.38
C SER A 283 2.76 7.73 -14.17
N LEU A 284 1.63 7.15 -13.72
CA LEU A 284 0.40 7.91 -13.44
C LEU A 284 0.61 8.94 -12.34
N LEU A 285 1.35 8.60 -11.28
CA LEU A 285 1.63 9.53 -10.20
C LEU A 285 2.43 10.72 -10.74
N TRP A 286 3.63 10.47 -11.26
CA TRP A 286 4.56 11.54 -11.62
C TRP A 286 4.12 12.37 -12.82
N ASN A 287 3.44 11.80 -13.82
CA ASN A 287 2.97 12.57 -14.99
C ASN A 287 1.86 13.57 -14.68
N ASN A 288 1.19 13.43 -13.52
CA ASN A 288 0.08 14.28 -13.11
C ASN A 288 0.42 15.16 -11.90
N VAL A 289 1.69 15.22 -11.47
CA VAL A 289 2.14 16.11 -10.39
C VAL A 289 2.61 17.44 -10.96
N ARG A 290 2.10 18.53 -10.38
CA ARG A 290 2.48 19.91 -10.71
C ARG A 290 2.77 20.67 -9.41
N VAL A 291 3.70 21.61 -9.43
CA VAL A 291 4.03 22.49 -8.30
C VAL A 291 3.69 23.90 -8.74
N GLY A 292 2.42 24.29 -8.56
CA GLY A 292 1.84 25.51 -9.15
C GLY A 292 2.22 25.67 -10.63
N GLU A 293 2.63 26.88 -11.00
CA GLU A 293 3.23 27.18 -12.31
C GLU A 293 4.75 26.95 -12.35
N ALA A 294 5.37 26.72 -11.19
CA ALA A 294 6.82 26.66 -11.05
C ALA A 294 7.41 25.40 -11.69
N ALA A 295 6.76 24.23 -11.51
CA ALA A 295 7.30 22.99 -12.04
C ALA A 295 6.28 21.91 -12.41
N ARG A 296 6.63 21.07 -13.39
CA ARG A 296 5.88 19.89 -13.81
C ARG A 296 6.78 18.66 -13.86
N PHE A 297 6.30 17.54 -13.35
CA PHE A 297 7.00 16.27 -13.44
C PHE A 297 6.54 15.50 -14.69
N SER A 298 7.49 14.88 -15.38
CA SER A 298 7.25 13.95 -16.46
C SER A 298 8.10 12.71 -16.28
N CYS A 299 7.48 11.55 -16.43
CA CYS A 299 8.08 10.24 -16.27
C CYS A 299 7.89 9.44 -17.57
N THR A 300 9.00 9.22 -18.25
CA THR A 300 9.10 8.31 -19.40
C THR A 300 9.70 6.99 -18.90
N LEU A 301 8.84 6.16 -18.31
CA LEU A 301 9.19 4.80 -17.89
C LEU A 301 8.64 3.81 -18.91
N ASP A 302 9.50 3.00 -19.51
CA ASP A 302 9.06 1.86 -20.31
C ASP A 302 8.58 0.73 -19.39
N GLU A 303 7.27 0.53 -19.34
CA GLU A 303 6.61 -0.49 -18.53
C GLU A 303 7.05 -1.91 -18.89
N ARG A 304 7.25 -2.19 -20.18
CA ARG A 304 7.63 -3.53 -20.64
C ARG A 304 9.07 -3.83 -20.26
N ALA A 305 9.96 -2.86 -20.46
CA ALA A 305 11.34 -2.97 -20.00
C ALA A 305 11.37 -3.18 -18.47
N PHE A 306 10.61 -2.40 -17.69
CA PHE A 306 10.56 -2.55 -16.24
C PHE A 306 10.11 -3.96 -15.80
N VAL A 307 9.04 -4.49 -16.40
CA VAL A 307 8.55 -5.85 -16.11
C VAL A 307 9.61 -6.90 -16.45
N ARG A 308 10.27 -6.78 -17.61
CA ARG A 308 11.30 -7.71 -18.06
C ARG A 308 12.53 -7.70 -17.16
N GLU A 309 13.02 -6.51 -16.81
CA GLU A 309 14.20 -6.38 -15.93
C GLU A 309 13.90 -6.86 -14.51
N ARG A 310 12.66 -6.73 -14.04
CA ARG A 310 12.25 -7.29 -12.74
C ARG A 310 12.13 -8.81 -12.74
N GLY A 311 11.86 -9.41 -13.90
CA GLY A 311 11.84 -10.87 -14.08
C GLY A 311 13.22 -11.49 -14.26
N ARG A 312 14.21 -10.72 -14.75
CA ARG A 312 15.60 -11.18 -14.92
C ARG A 312 16.42 -10.85 -13.68
N PHE A 313 16.83 -11.89 -12.94
CA PHE A 313 17.74 -11.75 -11.80
C PHE A 313 19.18 -11.37 -12.18
N ASP A 314 19.51 -11.29 -13.47
CA ASP A 314 20.90 -11.14 -13.92
C ASP A 314 21.12 -10.00 -14.91
N LYS A 315 22.08 -9.13 -14.51
CA LYS A 315 22.61 -7.87 -15.11
C LYS A 315 21.51 -6.93 -15.66
N TYR A 316 21.62 -5.61 -15.54
CA TYR A 316 21.81 -4.72 -16.71
C TYR A 316 21.76 -3.24 -16.27
N ARG A 317 22.51 -2.41 -17.01
CA ARG A 317 22.44 -0.94 -17.06
C ARG A 317 21.05 -0.50 -17.54
N VAL A 318 20.31 0.24 -16.73
CA VAL A 318 19.07 0.90 -17.18
C VAL A 318 19.44 2.23 -17.84
N LYS A 319 19.15 2.34 -19.15
CA LYS A 319 19.06 3.62 -19.88
C LYS A 319 17.60 4.13 -20.02
N ALA A 320 16.61 3.45 -19.44
CA ALA A 320 15.20 3.56 -19.86
C ALA A 320 14.20 4.06 -18.79
N ALA A 321 14.66 4.83 -17.80
CA ALA A 321 13.77 5.57 -16.91
C ALA A 321 14.38 6.94 -16.62
N SER A 322 13.88 7.97 -17.29
CA SER A 322 14.14 9.35 -16.89
C SER A 322 12.86 9.90 -16.28
N VAL A 323 12.96 10.31 -15.02
CA VAL A 323 12.07 11.33 -14.49
C VAL A 323 12.72 12.65 -14.85
N SER A 324 11.93 13.54 -15.43
CA SER A 324 12.36 14.88 -15.78
C SER A 324 11.47 15.88 -15.06
N LEU A 325 12.12 16.86 -14.45
CA LEU A 325 11.44 17.97 -13.80
C LEU A 325 11.54 19.17 -14.74
N TRP A 326 10.40 19.66 -15.22
CA TRP A 326 10.31 20.84 -16.06
C TRP A 326 10.05 22.04 -15.17
N VAL A 327 10.98 22.98 -15.09
CA VAL A 327 10.85 24.18 -14.25
C VAL A 327 10.68 25.41 -15.14
N ALA A 328 9.74 26.29 -14.78
CA ALA A 328 9.50 27.55 -15.47
C ALA A 328 10.60 28.58 -15.18
N ASP A 329 11.10 28.63 -13.94
CA ASP A 329 12.13 29.57 -13.48
C ASP A 329 13.05 28.90 -12.43
N ALA A 330 14.28 28.50 -12.82
CA ALA A 330 15.14 27.63 -11.99
C ALA A 330 15.81 28.34 -10.80
N GLU A 331 15.79 29.68 -10.78
CA GLU A 331 16.37 30.52 -9.73
C GLU A 331 15.38 30.84 -8.59
N LYS A 332 14.07 30.61 -8.77
CA LYS A 332 13.03 30.93 -7.78
C LYS A 332 12.51 29.73 -6.97
N MET A 333 13.05 28.53 -7.18
CA MET A 333 12.72 27.31 -6.41
C MET A 333 13.78 26.94 -5.38
#